data_AF-X1A9V2-F1
#
_entry.id   AF-X1A9V2-F1
#
_cell.length_a   1.000
_cell.length_b   1.000
_cell.length_c   1.000
_cell.angle_alpha   90.00
_cell.angle_beta   90.00
_cell.angle_gamma   90.00
#
_symmetry.space_group_name_H-M   'P 1'
#
loop_
_entity.id
_entity.type
_entity.pdbx_description
1 polymer ?
#
loop_
_entity_poly.entity_id
_entity_poly.type
_entity_poly.pdbx_seq_one_letter_code
_entity_poly.pdbx_strand_id
1 'polypeptide(L)'
;MLLRILEQENPDYLAVAFDTGRTFRDELYSEYKATRAKMPDDLRPQIERIRQLVDAFNIPRLELEGYEADDVLGSVAHQAVEHGLGVKIITGDRDLLQLVNERVIVTLPGKSLSDSKDYIPKDVIETLGVRPDQVVDYKALVGDKSDNIPGVAGIGPKTAVSLLGSYDDLDGVYAHLDDLSPNLQKKFVGGVGVHPSRSTHTTGSGNSTMTSVSCGWDEARCRYKPLQSIVGVFSSLAILQGGVICHKLPSLSPQSRKTSSLVGSPSW
;
A
#
# COMPACT_ATOMS: atom_id res chain seq x y z
N MET A 1 14.15 -2.42 -8.67
CA MET A 1 13.08 -3.03 -7.85
C MET A 1 12.21 -3.97 -8.67
N LEU A 2 11.54 -3.48 -9.73
CA LEU A 2 10.66 -4.31 -10.58
C LEU A 2 11.29 -5.64 -11.03
N LEU A 3 12.48 -5.63 -11.63
CA LEU A 3 13.16 -6.86 -12.08
C LEU A 3 13.39 -7.87 -10.95
N ARG A 4 13.68 -7.36 -9.73
CA ARG A 4 13.90 -8.20 -8.55
C ARG A 4 12.60 -8.82 -8.07
N ILE A 5 11.49 -8.06 -8.09
CA ILE A 5 10.16 -8.58 -7.77
C ILE A 5 9.80 -9.71 -8.74
N LEU A 6 9.98 -9.49 -10.04
CA LEU A 6 9.73 -10.50 -11.06
C LEU A 6 10.58 -11.77 -10.88
N GLU A 7 11.82 -11.62 -10.42
CA GLU A 7 12.75 -12.73 -10.17
C GLU A 7 12.47 -13.48 -8.87
N GLN A 8 12.16 -12.77 -7.79
CA GLN A 8 12.02 -13.35 -6.44
C GLN A 8 10.61 -13.82 -6.13
N GLU A 9 9.59 -13.05 -6.53
CA GLU A 9 8.19 -13.35 -6.23
C GLU A 9 7.54 -14.22 -7.31
N ASN A 10 8.07 -14.19 -8.54
CA ASN A 10 7.55 -14.92 -9.70
C ASN A 10 6.00 -14.92 -9.80
N PRO A 11 5.37 -13.73 -9.85
CA PRO A 11 3.93 -13.61 -9.69
C PRO A 11 3.15 -14.09 -10.92
N ASP A 12 1.97 -14.69 -10.71
CA ASP A 12 1.03 -15.03 -11.79
C ASP A 12 0.36 -13.78 -12.40
N TYR A 13 0.16 -12.75 -11.58
CA TYR A 13 -0.44 -11.47 -11.95
C TYR A 13 0.37 -10.31 -11.37
N LEU A 14 0.53 -9.23 -12.13
CA LEU A 14 1.20 -8.01 -11.69
C LEU A 14 0.47 -6.79 -12.24
N ALA A 15 0.30 -5.79 -11.39
CA ALA A 15 -0.19 -4.47 -11.75
C ALA A 15 0.56 -3.40 -10.97
N VAL A 16 0.55 -2.16 -11.46
CA VAL A 16 1.16 -1.01 -10.78
C VAL A 16 0.11 0.09 -10.64
N ALA A 17 -0.12 0.57 -9.42
CA ALA A 17 -0.98 1.72 -9.18
C ALA A 17 -0.18 3.03 -9.19
N PHE A 18 -0.76 4.11 -9.70
CA PHE A 18 -0.19 5.45 -9.63
C PHE A 18 -1.20 6.44 -9.04
N ASP A 19 -0.70 7.44 -8.32
CA ASP A 19 -1.53 8.56 -7.85
C ASP A 19 -1.96 9.46 -9.01
N THR A 20 -3.18 9.98 -8.93
CA THR A 20 -3.77 10.86 -9.96
C THR A 20 -3.82 12.33 -9.54
N GLY A 21 -3.42 12.65 -8.31
CA GLY A 21 -3.29 14.02 -7.81
C GLY A 21 -4.32 14.34 -6.72
N ARG A 22 -5.21 15.31 -6.97
CA ARG A 22 -6.22 15.75 -6.00
C ARG A 22 -7.27 14.67 -5.79
N THR A 23 -7.70 14.48 -4.55
CA THR A 23 -8.64 13.44 -4.15
C THR A 23 -9.83 13.98 -3.38
N PHE A 24 -10.78 13.10 -3.07
CA PHE A 24 -11.90 13.42 -2.18
C PHE A 24 -11.43 13.86 -0.77
N ARG A 25 -10.22 13.46 -0.33
CA ARG A 25 -9.68 13.82 0.99
C ARG A 25 -9.39 15.32 1.09
N ASP A 26 -8.99 15.96 -0.01
CA ASP A 26 -8.77 17.41 -0.06
C ASP A 26 -10.07 18.20 0.20
N GLU A 27 -11.23 17.62 -0.10
CA GLU A 27 -12.54 18.21 0.17
C GLU A 27 -13.01 17.95 1.62
N LEU A 28 -12.67 16.78 2.17
CA LEU A 28 -13.00 16.41 3.54
C LEU A 28 -12.18 17.18 4.59
N TYR A 29 -10.90 17.43 4.30
CA TYR A 29 -9.99 18.11 5.20
C TYR A 29 -8.99 18.96 4.42
N SER A 30 -9.20 20.28 4.42
CA SER A 30 -8.39 21.23 3.62
C SER A 30 -6.91 21.28 3.99
N GLU A 31 -6.56 20.82 5.19
CA GLU A 31 -5.18 20.75 5.68
C GLU A 31 -4.52 19.39 5.40
N TYR A 32 -5.22 18.45 4.75
CA TYR A 32 -4.70 17.15 4.37
C TYR A 32 -3.48 17.29 3.47
N LYS A 33 -2.35 16.68 3.87
CA LYS A 33 -1.07 16.72 3.15
C LYS A 33 -0.57 18.16 2.84
N ALA A 34 -1.13 19.20 3.47
CA ALA A 34 -0.84 20.60 3.17
C ALA A 34 0.62 20.99 3.49
N THR A 35 1.28 20.24 4.38
CA THR A 35 2.69 20.43 4.75
C THR A 35 3.66 19.63 3.87
N ARG A 36 3.17 18.80 2.95
CA ARG A 36 4.04 18.04 2.04
C ARG A 36 4.71 18.99 1.05
N ALA A 37 6.01 18.79 0.84
CA ALA A 37 6.73 19.49 -0.20
C ALA A 37 6.14 19.12 -1.57
N LYS A 38 6.06 20.11 -2.47
CA LYS A 38 5.71 19.83 -3.88
C LYS A 38 6.74 18.87 -4.47
N MET A 39 6.27 18.01 -5.37
CA MET A 39 7.15 17.15 -6.14
C MET A 39 8.24 17.99 -6.82
N PRO A 40 9.53 17.66 -6.64
CA PRO A 40 10.63 18.35 -7.34
C PRO A 40 10.48 18.28 -8.87
N ASP A 41 10.83 19.36 -9.56
CA ASP A 41 10.66 19.47 -11.01
C ASP A 41 11.51 18.45 -11.79
N ASP A 42 12.65 18.03 -11.24
CA ASP A 42 13.51 16.99 -11.77
C ASP A 42 12.97 15.57 -11.56
N LEU A 43 12.07 15.38 -10.59
CA LEU A 43 11.43 14.09 -10.32
C LEU A 43 10.26 13.81 -11.28
N ARG A 44 9.50 14.84 -11.67
CA ARG A 44 8.37 14.72 -12.61
C ARG A 44 8.71 13.98 -13.91
N PRO A 45 9.76 14.34 -14.68
CA PRO A 45 10.12 13.61 -15.89
C PRO A 45 10.62 12.19 -15.60
N GLN A 46 11.09 11.89 -14.39
CA GLN A 46 11.48 10.54 -14.01
C GLN A 46 10.26 9.64 -13.78
N ILE A 47 9.17 10.16 -13.22
CA ILE A 47 7.90 9.43 -13.10
C ILE A 47 7.37 9.03 -14.47
N GLU A 48 7.39 9.94 -15.46
CA GLU A 48 6.98 9.62 -16.83
C GLU A 48 7.84 8.51 -17.47
N ARG A 49 9.14 8.47 -17.16
CA ARG A 49 10.02 7.37 -17.59
C ARG A 49 9.66 6.05 -16.91
N ILE A 50 9.29 6.07 -15.64
CA ILE A 50 8.81 4.87 -14.93
C ILE A 50 7.53 4.35 -15.59
N ARG A 51 6.60 5.25 -15.92
CA ARG A 51 5.35 4.92 -16.64
C ARG A 51 5.62 4.25 -17.99
N GLN A 52 6.54 4.79 -18.79
CA GLN A 52 6.96 4.19 -20.06
C GLN A 52 7.61 2.81 -19.88
N LEU A 53 8.39 2.63 -18.81
CA LEU A 53 9.00 1.34 -18.50
C LEU A 53 7.92 0.32 -18.13
N VAL A 54 6.97 0.66 -17.28
CA VAL A 54 5.85 -0.23 -16.91
C VAL A 54 5.06 -0.67 -18.17
N ASP A 55 4.79 0.26 -19.09
CA ASP A 55 4.14 -0.05 -20.38
C ASP A 55 4.96 -1.01 -21.24
N ALA A 56 6.29 -0.84 -21.27
CA ALA A 56 7.20 -1.69 -22.04
C ALA A 56 7.22 -3.14 -21.55
N PHE A 57 7.00 -3.35 -20.24
CA PHE A 57 6.83 -4.66 -19.64
C PHE A 57 5.41 -5.23 -19.82
N ASN A 58 4.50 -4.47 -20.44
CA ASN A 58 3.09 -4.83 -20.60
C ASN A 58 2.41 -5.11 -19.25
N ILE A 59 2.76 -4.32 -18.23
CA ILE A 59 2.15 -4.39 -16.92
C ILE A 59 1.02 -3.35 -16.88
N PRO A 60 -0.22 -3.72 -16.51
CA PRO A 60 -1.30 -2.75 -16.40
C PRO A 60 -1.00 -1.70 -15.34
N ARG A 61 -1.29 -0.44 -15.71
CA ARG A 61 -1.28 0.70 -14.80
C ARG A 61 -2.70 0.95 -14.31
N LEU A 62 -2.87 1.01 -13.00
CA LEU A 62 -4.17 1.21 -12.37
C LEU A 62 -4.21 2.61 -11.77
N GLU A 63 -5.12 3.43 -12.26
CA GLU A 63 -5.27 4.84 -11.89
C GLU A 63 -6.76 5.16 -11.86
N LEU A 64 -7.17 5.97 -10.89
CA LEU A 64 -8.52 6.50 -10.83
C LEU A 64 -8.48 7.96 -10.37
N GLU A 65 -9.08 8.84 -11.16
CA GLU A 65 -9.18 10.25 -10.81
C GLU A 65 -10.00 10.43 -9.52
N GLY A 66 -9.53 11.30 -8.63
CA GLY A 66 -10.18 11.56 -7.35
C GLY A 66 -9.79 10.58 -6.22
N TYR A 67 -8.95 9.59 -6.50
CA TYR A 67 -8.49 8.56 -5.55
C TYR A 67 -6.98 8.43 -5.55
N GLU A 68 -6.43 7.97 -4.42
CA GLU A 68 -5.00 7.69 -4.26
C GLU A 68 -4.66 6.30 -4.77
N ALA A 69 -3.37 6.07 -5.06
CA ALA A 69 -2.87 4.74 -5.42
C ALA A 69 -3.24 3.69 -4.36
N ASP A 70 -3.28 4.09 -3.09
CA ASP A 70 -3.62 3.23 -1.97
C ASP A 70 -5.09 2.78 -1.98
N ASP A 71 -6.02 3.64 -2.43
CA ASP A 71 -7.44 3.29 -2.60
C ASP A 71 -7.61 2.28 -3.74
N VAL A 72 -6.86 2.48 -4.83
CA VAL A 72 -6.83 1.59 -5.99
C VAL A 72 -6.27 0.22 -5.60
N LEU A 73 -5.15 0.20 -4.87
CA LEU A 73 -4.54 -1.03 -4.35
C LEU A 73 -5.49 -1.79 -3.43
N GLY A 74 -6.15 -1.11 -2.49
CA GLY A 74 -7.12 -1.73 -1.59
C GLY A 74 -8.30 -2.35 -2.35
N SER A 75 -8.85 -1.61 -3.31
CA SER A 75 -9.96 -2.10 -4.14
C SER A 75 -9.59 -3.34 -4.94
N VAL A 76 -8.43 -3.34 -5.59
CA VAL A 76 -7.97 -4.45 -6.44
C VAL A 76 -7.52 -5.65 -5.60
N ALA A 77 -6.93 -5.42 -4.43
CA ALA A 77 -6.60 -6.49 -3.49
C ALA A 77 -7.87 -7.24 -3.03
N HIS A 78 -8.94 -6.51 -2.73
CA HIS A 78 -10.22 -7.12 -2.39
C HIS A 78 -10.77 -7.97 -3.53
N GLN A 79 -10.83 -7.41 -4.74
CA GLN A 79 -11.29 -8.14 -5.93
C GLN A 79 -10.45 -9.40 -6.17
N ALA A 80 -9.11 -9.31 -6.06
CA ALA A 80 -8.23 -10.46 -6.24
C ALA A 80 -8.52 -11.58 -5.23
N VAL A 81 -8.78 -11.25 -3.98
CA VAL A 81 -9.16 -12.20 -2.94
C VAL A 81 -10.49 -12.88 -3.26
N GLU A 82 -11.50 -12.13 -3.71
CA GLU A 82 -12.79 -12.67 -4.18
C GLU A 82 -12.61 -13.61 -5.38
N HIS A 83 -11.64 -13.32 -6.25
CA HIS A 83 -11.22 -14.18 -7.36
C HIS A 83 -10.36 -15.39 -6.93
N GLY A 84 -10.15 -15.60 -5.63
CA GLY A 84 -9.43 -16.76 -5.10
C GLY A 84 -7.90 -16.63 -5.10
N LEU A 85 -7.38 -15.41 -5.28
CA LEU A 85 -5.93 -15.15 -5.32
C LEU A 85 -5.40 -14.73 -3.94
N GLY A 86 -4.13 -15.05 -3.70
CA GLY A 86 -3.32 -14.41 -2.66
C GLY A 86 -2.72 -13.11 -3.20
N VAL A 87 -2.61 -12.09 -2.35
CA VAL A 87 -2.19 -10.74 -2.74
C VAL A 87 -0.96 -10.31 -1.93
N LYS A 88 0.04 -9.79 -2.63
CA LYS A 88 1.21 -9.13 -2.04
C LYS A 88 1.25 -7.69 -2.50
N ILE A 89 1.01 -6.75 -1.59
CA ILE A 89 1.06 -5.31 -1.84
C ILE A 89 2.47 -4.81 -1.50
N ILE A 90 3.16 -4.22 -2.47
CA ILE A 90 4.51 -3.67 -2.27
C ILE A 90 4.40 -2.15 -2.28
N THR A 91 4.54 -1.52 -1.11
CA THR A 91 4.36 -0.07 -0.94
C THR A 91 5.36 0.52 0.05
N GLY A 92 5.55 1.82 0.01
CA GLY A 92 6.20 2.58 1.09
C GLY A 92 5.22 3.04 2.16
N ASP A 93 3.92 2.97 1.90
CA ASP A 93 2.88 3.46 2.80
C ASP A 93 2.52 2.45 3.87
N ARG A 94 2.57 2.89 5.14
CA ARG A 94 2.21 2.05 6.28
C ARG A 94 0.71 1.98 6.50
N ASP A 95 -0.07 2.87 5.88
CA ASP A 95 -1.52 2.88 6.02
C ASP A 95 -2.13 1.63 5.38
N LEU A 96 -1.49 1.06 4.34
CA LEU A 96 -1.92 -0.20 3.74
C LEU A 96 -1.75 -1.42 4.66
N LEU A 97 -1.07 -1.31 5.81
CA LEU A 97 -1.08 -2.37 6.82
C LEU A 97 -2.51 -2.69 7.31
N GLN A 98 -3.47 -1.78 7.12
CA GLN A 98 -4.88 -2.02 7.42
C GLN A 98 -5.51 -3.14 6.57
N LEU A 99 -4.94 -3.42 5.39
CA LEU A 99 -5.43 -4.43 4.46
C LEU A 99 -4.93 -5.84 4.78
N VAL A 100 -3.94 -5.97 5.65
CA VAL A 100 -3.27 -7.24 5.94
C VAL A 100 -4.25 -8.24 6.56
N ASN A 101 -4.35 -9.43 5.97
CA ASN A 101 -5.17 -10.53 6.46
C ASN A 101 -4.57 -11.88 6.04
N GLU A 102 -5.35 -12.97 6.09
CA GLU A 102 -4.86 -14.31 5.73
C GLU A 102 -4.48 -14.45 4.25
N ARG A 103 -5.05 -13.64 3.36
CA ARG A 103 -4.81 -13.66 1.91
C ARG A 103 -4.09 -12.43 1.37
N VAL A 104 -3.92 -11.39 2.18
CA VAL A 104 -3.26 -10.13 1.79
C VAL A 104 -2.09 -9.88 2.72
N ILE A 105 -0.89 -9.78 2.15
CA ILE A 105 0.32 -9.35 2.87
C ILE A 105 0.83 -8.02 2.30
N VAL A 106 1.50 -7.24 3.13
CA VAL A 106 2.10 -5.96 2.74
C VAL A 106 3.61 -6.01 2.91
N THR A 107 4.35 -5.65 1.88
CA THR A 107 5.81 -5.55 1.90
C THR A 107 6.20 -4.09 1.99
N LEU A 108 6.88 -3.72 3.08
CA LEU A 108 7.46 -2.39 3.25
C LEU A 108 8.98 -2.42 3.01
N PRO A 109 9.56 -1.39 2.36
CA PRO A 109 11.00 -1.30 2.17
C PRO A 109 11.73 -1.13 3.51
N GLY A 110 12.83 -1.86 3.70
CA GLY A 110 13.75 -1.67 4.82
C GLY A 110 14.78 -0.56 4.56
N LYS A 111 15.86 -0.55 5.36
CA LYS A 111 16.96 0.43 5.20
C LYS A 111 17.67 0.31 3.85
N SER A 112 17.69 -0.90 3.29
CA SER A 112 18.13 -1.15 1.92
C SER A 112 17.04 -1.87 1.12
N LEU A 113 17.14 -1.84 -0.21
CA LEU A 113 16.27 -2.60 -1.11
C LEU A 113 16.29 -4.11 -0.84
N SER A 114 17.30 -4.64 -0.14
CA SER A 114 17.39 -6.04 0.30
C SER A 114 16.72 -6.36 1.62
N ASP A 115 16.36 -5.34 2.39
CA ASP A 115 15.81 -5.50 3.75
C ASP A 115 14.30 -5.29 3.80
N SER A 116 13.60 -5.45 2.67
CA SER A 116 12.15 -5.39 2.64
C SER A 116 11.55 -6.42 3.59
N LYS A 117 10.53 -6.02 4.36
CA LYS A 117 9.84 -6.89 5.32
C LYS A 117 8.41 -7.10 4.87
N ASP A 118 8.00 -8.36 4.82
CA ASP A 118 6.60 -8.76 4.67
C ASP A 118 5.91 -8.66 6.02
N TYR A 119 4.68 -8.12 6.01
CA TYR A 119 3.82 -7.98 7.18
C TYR A 119 2.63 -8.91 7.01
N ILE A 120 2.53 -9.88 7.91
CA ILE A 120 1.32 -10.66 8.18
C ILE A 120 0.60 -10.08 9.41
N PRO A 121 -0.62 -10.52 9.78
CA PRO A 121 -1.37 -9.92 10.88
C PRO A 121 -0.57 -9.85 12.20
N LYS A 122 0.25 -10.86 12.49
CA LYS A 122 1.13 -10.88 13.66
C LYS A 122 2.15 -9.74 13.65
N ASP A 123 2.78 -9.47 12.51
CA ASP A 123 3.76 -8.38 12.39
C ASP A 123 3.14 -7.00 12.58
N VAL A 124 1.88 -6.83 12.15
CA VAL A 124 1.14 -5.58 12.37
C VAL A 124 0.93 -5.35 13.86
N ILE A 125 0.50 -6.37 14.60
CA ILE A 125 0.34 -6.31 16.06
C ILE A 125 1.68 -6.04 16.75
N GLU A 126 2.75 -6.74 16.36
CA GLU A 126 4.09 -6.52 16.94
C GLU A 126 4.61 -5.10 16.70
N THR A 127 4.27 -4.50 15.56
CA THR A 127 4.80 -3.20 15.13
C THR A 127 3.96 -2.02 15.65
N LEU A 128 2.64 -2.13 15.62
CA LEU A 128 1.70 -1.05 15.96
C LEU A 128 0.99 -1.26 17.29
N GLY A 129 0.97 -2.48 17.82
CA GLY A 129 0.22 -2.84 19.01
C GLY A 129 -1.28 -3.05 18.76
N VAL A 130 -1.73 -2.97 17.51
CA VAL A 130 -3.14 -3.12 17.11
C VAL A 130 -3.26 -4.12 15.96
N ARG A 131 -4.44 -4.70 15.78
CA ARG A 131 -4.73 -5.59 14.64
C ARG A 131 -4.83 -4.79 13.34
N PRO A 132 -4.69 -5.42 12.15
CA PRO A 132 -4.86 -4.77 10.85
C PRO A 132 -6.18 -3.98 10.73
N ASP A 133 -7.29 -4.57 11.16
CA ASP A 133 -8.63 -3.94 11.13
C ASP A 133 -8.76 -2.72 12.05
N GLN A 134 -7.84 -2.54 13.00
CA GLN A 134 -7.79 -1.42 13.94
C GLN A 134 -6.82 -0.31 13.52
N VAL A 135 -6.06 -0.48 12.42
CA VAL A 135 -5.01 0.48 12.01
C VAL A 135 -5.59 1.86 11.71
N VAL A 136 -6.73 1.92 11.04
CA VAL A 136 -7.43 3.19 10.72
C VAL A 136 -7.81 3.93 11.99
N ASP A 137 -8.41 3.22 12.95
CA ASP A 137 -8.86 3.79 14.21
C ASP A 137 -7.67 4.20 15.10
N TYR A 138 -6.59 3.43 15.07
CA TYR A 138 -5.33 3.77 15.72
C TYR A 138 -4.75 5.08 15.16
N LYS A 139 -4.69 5.23 13.83
CA LYS A 139 -4.25 6.47 13.18
C LYS A 139 -5.19 7.62 13.50
N ALA A 140 -6.49 7.39 13.56
CA ALA A 140 -7.46 8.41 13.91
C ALA A 140 -7.31 8.93 15.35
N LEU A 141 -6.91 8.07 16.28
CA LEU A 141 -6.61 8.43 17.66
C LEU A 141 -5.27 9.16 17.82
N VAL A 142 -4.21 8.62 17.21
CA VAL A 142 -2.83 9.12 17.42
C VAL A 142 -2.48 10.29 16.51
N GLY A 143 -3.14 10.40 15.36
CA GLY A 143 -2.81 11.32 14.29
C GLY A 143 -1.73 10.78 13.34
N ASP A 144 -1.58 11.48 12.23
CA ASP A 144 -0.58 11.22 11.21
C ASP A 144 0.09 12.52 10.76
N LYS A 145 1.35 12.69 11.18
CA LYS A 145 2.13 13.88 10.86
C LYS A 145 2.43 14.01 9.36
N SER A 146 2.62 12.90 8.64
CA SER A 146 2.90 12.90 7.19
C SER A 146 1.73 13.43 6.38
N ASP A 147 0.53 13.20 6.88
CA ASP A 147 -0.74 13.62 6.26
C ASP A 147 -1.33 14.88 6.90
N ASN A 148 -0.61 15.47 7.86
CA ASN A 148 -1.04 16.63 8.64
C ASN A 148 -2.36 16.40 9.39
N ILE A 149 -2.57 15.17 9.85
CA ILE A 149 -3.74 14.74 10.62
C ILE A 149 -3.37 14.80 12.12
N PRO A 150 -4.05 15.63 12.93
CA PRO A 150 -3.64 15.89 14.32
C PRO A 150 -3.97 14.75 15.30
N GLY A 151 -4.97 13.93 15.00
CA GLY A 151 -5.49 12.92 15.93
C GLY A 151 -6.24 13.53 17.12
N VAL A 152 -6.44 12.75 18.18
CA VAL A 152 -7.06 13.20 19.43
C VAL A 152 -6.00 13.78 20.35
N ALA A 153 -6.13 15.07 20.68
CA ALA A 153 -5.18 15.76 21.53
C ALA A 153 -4.94 15.03 22.87
N GLY A 154 -3.67 14.66 23.10
CA GLY A 154 -3.27 13.96 24.33
C GLY A 154 -3.54 12.46 24.33
N ILE A 155 -3.92 11.86 23.20
CA ILE A 155 -3.93 10.40 23.02
C ILE A 155 -2.72 10.02 22.18
N GLY A 156 -1.77 9.34 22.83
CA GLY A 156 -0.60 8.78 22.15
C GLY A 156 -0.74 7.28 21.89
N PRO A 157 0.27 6.65 21.24
CA PRO A 157 0.25 5.24 20.85
C PRO A 157 -0.19 4.27 21.95
N LYS A 158 0.36 4.41 23.16
CA LYS A 158 0.03 3.52 24.29
C LYS A 158 -1.43 3.58 24.70
N THR A 159 -2.00 4.79 24.72
CA THR A 159 -3.41 4.99 25.09
C THR A 159 -4.32 4.50 23.98
N ALA A 160 -3.98 4.74 22.71
CA ALA A 160 -4.74 4.23 21.58
C ALA A 160 -4.78 2.70 21.55
N VAL A 161 -3.62 2.03 21.71
CA VAL A 161 -3.53 0.57 21.83
C VAL A 161 -4.39 0.04 22.99
N SER A 162 -4.30 0.67 24.18
CA SER A 162 -5.10 0.25 25.33
C SER A 162 -6.60 0.38 25.08
N LEU A 163 -7.02 1.46 24.43
CA LEU A 163 -8.44 1.73 24.14
C LEU A 163 -8.98 0.73 23.11
N LEU A 164 -8.28 0.56 21.98
CA LEU A 164 -8.69 -0.37 20.93
C LEU A 164 -8.60 -1.82 21.39
N GLY A 165 -7.66 -2.15 22.29
CA GLY A 165 -7.62 -3.46 22.92
C GLY A 165 -8.80 -3.74 23.86
N SER A 166 -9.43 -2.70 24.43
CA SER A 166 -10.53 -2.83 25.38
C SER A 166 -11.91 -2.71 24.73
N TYR A 167 -12.02 -1.87 23.69
CA TYR A 167 -13.30 -1.47 23.09
C TYR A 167 -13.39 -1.79 21.59
N ASP A 168 -12.38 -2.49 21.07
CA ASP A 168 -12.28 -3.00 19.70
C ASP A 168 -12.06 -1.92 18.61
N ASP A 169 -12.92 -0.92 18.52
CA ASP A 169 -12.87 0.11 17.49
C ASP A 169 -13.20 1.50 18.06
N LEU A 170 -13.13 2.53 17.22
CA LEU A 170 -13.48 3.89 17.64
C LEU A 170 -14.94 4.01 18.12
N ASP A 171 -15.88 3.32 17.48
CA ASP A 171 -17.30 3.39 17.83
C ASP A 171 -17.54 2.78 19.21
N GLY A 172 -16.86 1.67 19.52
CA GLY A 172 -16.83 1.04 20.83
C GLY A 172 -16.24 1.95 21.90
N VAL A 173 -15.18 2.70 21.59
CA VAL A 173 -14.64 3.72 22.51
C VAL A 173 -15.66 4.82 22.78
N TYR A 174 -16.36 5.31 21.74
CA TYR A 174 -17.39 6.33 21.89
C TYR A 174 -18.62 5.84 22.68
N ALA A 175 -18.99 4.57 22.48
CA ALA A 175 -20.10 3.93 23.19
C ALA A 175 -19.84 3.76 24.70
N HIS A 176 -18.56 3.70 25.11
CA HIS A 176 -18.14 3.50 26.49
C HIS A 176 -17.39 4.70 27.08
N LEU A 177 -17.63 5.92 26.56
CA LEU A 177 -16.96 7.12 27.10
C LEU A 177 -17.19 7.28 28.60
N ASP A 178 -18.40 7.01 29.09
CA ASP A 178 -18.78 7.17 30.49
C ASP A 178 -17.98 6.24 31.43
N ASP A 179 -17.45 5.13 30.92
CA ASP A 179 -16.62 4.18 31.67
C ASP A 179 -15.14 4.62 31.76
N LEU A 180 -14.72 5.57 30.94
CA LEU A 180 -13.35 6.08 30.93
C LEU A 180 -13.11 7.04 32.10
N SER A 181 -11.84 7.20 32.50
CA SER A 181 -11.49 8.20 33.50
C SER A 181 -11.92 9.62 33.07
N PRO A 182 -12.30 10.52 34.00
CA PRO A 182 -12.74 11.89 33.66
C PRO A 182 -11.73 12.69 32.82
N ASN A 183 -10.42 12.41 32.98
CA ASN A 183 -9.36 13.04 32.19
C ASN A 183 -9.34 12.55 30.74
N LEU A 184 -9.72 11.30 30.49
CA LEU A 184 -9.75 10.73 29.16
C LEU A 184 -11.03 11.12 28.41
N GLN A 185 -12.18 11.12 29.09
CA GLN A 185 -13.45 11.62 28.56
C GLN A 185 -13.32 13.03 27.98
N LYS A 186 -12.69 13.95 28.73
CA LYS A 186 -12.47 15.34 28.30
C LYS A 186 -11.71 15.46 26.97
N LYS A 187 -10.84 14.50 26.65
CA LYS A 187 -10.06 14.51 25.39
C LYS A 187 -10.92 14.17 24.18
N PHE A 188 -11.92 13.30 24.35
CA PHE A 188 -12.87 12.95 23.29
C PHE A 188 -13.93 14.02 23.08
N VAL A 189 -14.42 14.65 24.16
CA VAL A 189 -15.43 15.73 24.08
C VAL A 189 -14.88 16.99 23.40
N GLY A 190 -13.57 17.25 23.49
CA GLY A 190 -12.89 18.34 22.76
C GLY A 190 -12.37 17.95 21.38
N GLY A 191 -12.46 16.67 21.00
CA GLY A 191 -11.86 16.11 19.79
C GLY A 191 -12.75 16.27 18.55
N VAL A 192 -12.84 17.48 18.00
CA VAL A 192 -13.64 17.79 16.80
C VAL A 192 -13.15 17.04 15.52
N GLY A 193 -12.03 16.32 15.58
CA GLY A 193 -11.33 15.77 14.40
C GLY A 193 -11.43 14.26 14.14
N VAL A 194 -12.15 13.47 14.94
CA VAL A 194 -12.05 11.99 14.85
C VAL A 194 -12.77 11.39 13.62
N HIS A 195 -13.96 11.88 13.27
CA HIS A 195 -14.70 11.39 12.09
C HIS A 195 -14.03 11.72 10.74
N PRO A 196 -13.53 12.95 10.51
CA PRO A 196 -12.74 13.26 9.32
C PRO A 196 -11.49 12.37 9.23
N SER A 197 -10.82 12.16 10.36
CA SER A 197 -9.57 11.38 10.44
C SER A 197 -9.75 9.90 10.06
N ARG A 198 -10.81 9.25 10.57
CA ARG A 198 -11.15 7.86 10.19
C ARG A 198 -11.41 7.73 8.69
N SER A 199 -12.16 8.68 8.12
CA SER A 199 -12.50 8.69 6.69
C SER A 199 -11.28 8.97 5.80
N THR A 200 -10.34 9.81 6.24
CA THR A 200 -9.10 10.09 5.50
C THR A 200 -8.10 8.94 5.55
N HIS A 201 -8.12 8.08 6.56
CA HIS A 201 -7.19 6.93 6.65
C HIS A 201 -7.74 5.63 6.06
N THR A 202 -9.05 5.55 5.80
CA THR A 202 -9.65 4.33 5.24
C THR A 202 -9.19 4.14 3.80
N THR A 203 -8.59 2.99 3.50
CA THR A 203 -8.20 2.58 2.13
C THR A 203 -8.86 1.25 1.82
N GLY A 204 -9.86 1.24 0.94
CA GLY A 204 -10.51 0.03 0.41
C GLY A 204 -11.02 -1.01 1.43
N SER A 205 -11.08 -0.69 2.73
CA SER A 205 -11.54 -1.57 3.79
C SER A 205 -13.03 -1.31 4.04
N GLY A 206 -13.86 -2.22 3.55
CA GLY A 206 -15.32 -2.14 3.61
C GLY A 206 -15.97 -1.61 2.32
N ASN A 207 -17.25 -1.94 2.13
CA ASN A 207 -18.01 -1.65 0.90
C ASN A 207 -18.05 -0.15 0.51
N SER A 208 -17.81 0.76 1.46
CA SER A 208 -17.93 2.20 1.24
C SER A 208 -16.73 2.87 0.56
N THR A 209 -15.58 2.19 0.45
CA THR A 209 -14.36 2.72 -0.20
C THR A 209 -13.87 1.86 -1.37
N MET A 210 -14.63 0.82 -1.75
CA MET A 210 -14.36 0.08 -2.98
C MET A 210 -14.59 0.99 -4.18
N THR A 211 -13.49 1.31 -4.86
CA THR A 211 -13.53 2.10 -6.08
C THR A 211 -14.08 1.27 -7.24
N SER A 212 -14.58 1.95 -8.27
CA SER A 212 -15.00 1.30 -9.53
C SER A 212 -13.83 0.87 -10.42
N VAL A 213 -12.57 0.95 -9.94
CA VAL A 213 -11.43 0.39 -10.67
C VAL A 213 -11.66 -1.09 -10.83
N SER A 214 -11.49 -1.58 -12.06
CA SER A 214 -11.42 -3.01 -12.34
C SER A 214 -10.02 -3.35 -12.82
N CYS A 215 -9.49 -4.47 -12.33
CA CYS A 215 -8.28 -5.05 -12.89
C CYS A 215 -8.68 -6.07 -13.97
N GLY A 216 -8.27 -5.84 -15.21
CA GLY A 216 -8.40 -6.84 -16.26
C GLY A 216 -7.47 -8.02 -15.97
N TRP A 217 -7.96 -9.10 -15.35
CA TRP A 217 -7.12 -10.23 -14.91
C TRP A 217 -6.28 -10.84 -16.03
N ASP A 218 -6.81 -10.88 -17.26
CA ASP A 218 -6.07 -11.37 -18.42
C ASP A 218 -4.92 -10.45 -18.86
N GLU A 219 -5.08 -9.14 -18.67
CA GLU A 219 -4.06 -8.12 -18.94
C GLU A 219 -2.99 -8.10 -17.85
N ALA A 220 -3.40 -8.27 -16.59
CA ALA A 220 -2.51 -8.36 -15.44
C ALA A 220 -1.73 -9.68 -15.38
N ARG A 221 -2.17 -10.72 -16.10
CA ARG A 221 -1.48 -12.01 -16.12
C ARG A 221 -0.06 -11.83 -16.64
N CYS A 222 0.91 -12.24 -15.84
CA CYS A 222 2.32 -12.21 -16.20
C CYS A 222 2.60 -13.21 -17.34
N ARG A 223 2.51 -12.72 -18.58
CA ARG A 223 2.95 -13.41 -19.79
C ARG A 223 4.30 -12.82 -20.17
N TYR A 224 5.40 -13.38 -19.67
CA TYR A 224 6.74 -12.85 -19.95
C TYR A 224 6.97 -12.77 -21.47
N LYS A 225 6.93 -11.55 -22.03
CA LYS A 225 7.18 -11.27 -23.44
C LYS A 225 8.67 -11.43 -23.77
N PRO A 226 9.03 -11.65 -25.06
CA PRO A 226 10.42 -11.74 -25.48
C PRO A 226 11.19 -10.48 -25.09
N LEU A 227 12.38 -10.70 -24.52
CA LEU A 227 13.35 -9.71 -24.03
C LEU A 227 13.62 -8.49 -24.93
N GLN A 228 13.33 -8.60 -26.22
CA GLN A 228 13.66 -7.60 -27.23
C GLN A 228 12.87 -6.28 -27.10
N SER A 229 11.60 -6.32 -26.69
CA SER A 229 10.80 -5.09 -26.50
C SER A 229 11.30 -4.26 -25.32
N ILE A 230 11.76 -4.93 -24.27
CA ILE A 230 12.33 -4.33 -23.07
C ILE A 230 13.68 -3.67 -23.42
N VAL A 231 14.57 -4.39 -24.13
CA VAL A 231 15.89 -3.87 -24.53
C VAL A 231 15.80 -2.57 -25.35
N GLY A 232 14.80 -2.43 -26.23
CA GLY A 232 14.59 -1.20 -27.01
C GLY A 232 14.30 0.03 -26.14
N VAL A 233 13.47 -0.11 -25.11
CA VAL A 233 13.13 0.98 -24.17
C VAL A 233 14.30 1.32 -23.25
N PHE A 234 15.03 0.32 -22.76
CA PHE A 234 16.26 0.58 -22.00
C PHE A 234 17.31 1.31 -22.85
N SER A 235 17.41 0.98 -24.15
CA SER A 235 18.31 1.64 -25.09
C SER A 235 17.93 3.11 -25.34
N SER A 236 16.64 3.38 -25.60
CA SER A 236 16.15 4.73 -25.90
C SER A 236 16.17 5.66 -24.68
N LEU A 237 16.02 5.12 -23.48
CA LEU A 237 16.11 5.87 -22.23
C LEU A 237 17.56 6.15 -21.78
N ALA A 238 18.56 5.76 -22.58
CA ALA A 238 19.99 5.81 -22.23
C ALA A 238 20.34 5.08 -20.93
N ILE A 239 19.45 4.24 -20.39
CA ILE A 239 19.70 3.39 -19.21
C ILE A 239 20.79 2.35 -19.54
N LEU A 240 21.01 2.07 -20.83
CA LEU A 240 22.10 1.20 -21.29
C LEU A 240 23.48 1.87 -21.37
N GLN A 241 23.60 3.18 -21.15
CA GLN A 241 24.92 3.77 -20.92
C GLN A 241 25.41 3.37 -19.52
N GLY A 242 25.92 2.14 -19.42
CA GLY A 242 26.40 1.53 -18.19
C GLY A 242 26.36 0.00 -18.16
N GLY A 243 25.68 -0.68 -19.10
CA GLY A 243 25.78 -2.13 -19.30
C GLY A 243 25.24 -3.06 -18.19
N VAL A 244 24.91 -2.56 -16.99
CA VAL A 244 24.67 -3.43 -15.81
C VAL A 244 23.33 -4.19 -15.86
N ILE A 245 22.28 -3.63 -16.44
CA ILE A 245 20.92 -4.22 -16.37
C ILE A 245 20.65 -5.24 -17.49
N CYS A 246 21.25 -5.07 -18.67
CA CYS A 246 21.05 -5.96 -19.81
C CYS A 246 21.36 -7.42 -19.52
N HIS A 247 22.36 -7.71 -18.69
CA HIS A 247 22.75 -9.09 -18.37
C HIS A 247 21.77 -9.81 -17.45
N LYS A 248 20.92 -9.07 -16.71
CA LYS A 248 19.87 -9.63 -15.84
C LYS A 248 18.55 -9.89 -16.55
N LEU A 249 18.39 -9.36 -17.76
CA LEU A 249 17.20 -9.58 -18.57
C LEU A 249 17.16 -11.05 -19.10
N PRO A 250 18.22 -11.64 -19.68
CA PRO A 250 18.24 -13.02 -20.18
C PRO A 250 17.83 -14.13 -19.18
N SER A 251 18.10 -13.94 -17.88
CA SER A 251 17.78 -14.92 -16.83
C SER A 251 16.28 -15.02 -16.54
N LEU A 252 15.48 -14.04 -16.99
CA LEU A 252 14.02 -14.03 -16.88
C LEU A 252 13.33 -14.78 -18.06
N SER A 253 14.10 -15.51 -18.88
CA SER A 253 13.56 -16.28 -20.01
C SER A 253 13.11 -17.70 -19.60
N PRO A 254 12.04 -18.25 -20.20
CA PRO A 254 11.46 -19.53 -19.78
C PRO A 254 12.36 -20.76 -19.95
N GLN A 255 13.48 -20.66 -20.68
CA GLN A 255 14.32 -21.81 -21.06
C GLN A 255 15.33 -22.25 -19.98
N SER A 256 15.46 -21.52 -18.88
CA SER A 256 16.39 -21.86 -17.79
C SER A 256 15.78 -22.73 -16.68
N ARG A 257 14.58 -23.30 -16.89
CA ARG A 257 13.94 -24.28 -15.96
C ARG A 257 14.80 -25.54 -15.80
N LYS A 258 15.89 -25.44 -15.04
CA LYS A 258 16.49 -26.56 -14.36
C LYS A 258 15.67 -26.78 -13.10
N THR A 259 15.05 -27.95 -13.05
CA THR A 259 14.50 -28.58 -11.85
C THR A 259 15.49 -28.43 -10.69
N SER A 260 15.20 -27.52 -9.76
CA SER A 260 15.84 -27.48 -8.46
C SER A 260 14.76 -27.76 -7.43
N SER A 261 14.80 -28.97 -6.90
CA SER A 261 14.00 -29.51 -5.83
C SER A 261 14.12 -28.71 -4.53
N LEU A 262 12.97 -28.54 -3.86
CA LEU A 262 12.74 -28.50 -2.41
C LEU A 262 13.46 -27.41 -1.58
N VAL A 263 12.71 -26.35 -1.22
CA VAL A 263 12.53 -25.92 0.18
C VAL A 263 11.10 -25.36 0.30
N GLY A 264 10.35 -25.82 1.30
CA GLY A 264 8.91 -25.62 1.44
C GLY A 264 8.46 -24.16 1.50
N SER A 265 7.56 -23.82 0.59
CA SER A 265 6.62 -22.71 0.73
C SER A 265 5.41 -23.20 1.54
N PRO A 266 4.73 -22.35 2.32
CA PRO A 266 3.46 -22.72 2.93
C PRO A 266 2.48 -23.07 1.82
N SER A 267 1.88 -24.26 1.89
CA SER A 267 0.70 -24.60 1.13
C SER A 267 -0.45 -23.74 1.66
N TRP A 268 -1.05 -22.93 0.78
CA TRP A 268 -2.31 -22.22 1.02
C TRP A 268 -3.45 -23.16 1.40
#